data_AF-A0A5B8LFE4-F1
#
_entry.id   AF-A0A5B8LFE4-F1
#
_cell.length_a   1.000
_cell.length_b   1.000
_cell.length_c   1.000
_cell.angle_alpha   90.00
_cell.angle_beta   90.00
_cell.angle_gamma   90.00
#
_symmetry.space_group_name_H-M   'P 1'
#
loop_
_entity.id
_entity.type
_entity.pdbx_description
1 polymer ?
#
loop_
_entity_poly.entity_id
_entity_poly.type
_entity_poly.pdbx_seq_one_letter_code
_entity_poly.pdbx_strand_id
1 'polypeptide(L)'
;MAPHQGGDTALSLLTVNPGTDAVTRARFDYVGFKGGSEPGVLTLNYLVRRKDGRWFAVVGDWSRTDAGVDTGLFAQLMNRALILTAGMP
;
A
#
# COMPACT_ATOMS: atom_id res chain seq x y z
N MET A 1 -1.93 2.34 -28.59
CA MET A 1 -2.82 1.73 -27.60
C MET A 1 -3.67 2.85 -27.01
N ALA A 2 -4.99 2.84 -27.19
CA ALA A 2 -5.85 3.87 -26.63
C ALA A 2 -5.75 3.84 -25.08
N PRO A 3 -5.85 4.98 -24.37
CA PRO A 3 -5.84 4.99 -22.92
C PRO A 3 -7.01 4.13 -22.43
N HIS A 4 -6.75 3.16 -21.56
CA HIS A 4 -7.78 2.31 -20.99
C HIS A 4 -8.78 3.18 -20.23
N GLN A 5 -10.03 3.22 -20.70
CA GLN A 5 -11.12 3.91 -20.02
C GLN A 5 -11.28 3.31 -18.61
N GLY A 6 -11.15 4.14 -17.57
CA GLY A 6 -11.33 3.73 -16.16
C GLY A 6 -10.11 3.86 -15.24
N GLY A 7 -8.92 4.16 -15.77
CA GLY A 7 -7.70 4.31 -14.96
C GLY A 7 -7.83 5.37 -13.84
N ASP A 8 -8.33 6.56 -14.16
CA ASP A 8 -8.45 7.65 -13.19
C ASP A 8 -9.50 7.37 -12.11
N THR A 9 -10.62 6.73 -12.48
CA THR A 9 -11.64 6.29 -11.53
C THR A 9 -11.09 5.24 -10.59
N ALA A 10 -10.38 4.24 -11.10
CA ALA A 10 -9.75 3.20 -10.28
C ALA A 10 -8.71 3.80 -9.33
N LEU A 11 -7.85 4.69 -9.83
CA LEU A 11 -6.87 5.39 -9.01
C LEU A 11 -7.53 6.20 -7.90
N SER A 12 -8.63 6.90 -8.19
CA SER A 12 -9.38 7.69 -7.21
C SER A 12 -9.96 6.80 -6.11
N LEU A 13 -10.59 5.68 -6.47
CA LEU A 13 -11.20 4.74 -5.52
C LEU A 13 -10.18 4.15 -4.55
N LEU A 14 -8.97 3.81 -5.03
CA LEU A 14 -7.90 3.29 -4.19
C LEU A 14 -7.38 4.31 -3.15
N THR A 15 -7.61 5.62 -3.33
CA THR A 15 -7.12 6.64 -2.39
C THR A 15 -8.03 6.89 -1.19
N VAL A 16 -9.26 6.35 -1.21
CA VAL A 16 -10.29 6.58 -0.18
C VAL A 16 -9.80 6.14 1.20
N ASN A 17 -9.15 4.99 1.27
CA ASN A 17 -8.43 4.54 2.47
C ASN A 17 -6.94 4.48 2.13
N PRO A 18 -6.07 5.31 2.72
CA PRO A 18 -4.64 5.29 2.42
C PRO A 18 -3.91 4.05 2.91
N GLY A 19 -4.46 3.31 3.89
CA GLY A 19 -3.79 2.16 4.51
C GLY A 19 -2.46 2.49 5.21
N THR A 20 -2.13 3.76 5.41
CA THR A 20 -0.88 4.24 6.01
C THR A 20 -1.14 5.56 6.75
N ASP A 21 -0.22 5.94 7.64
CA ASP A 21 -0.32 7.19 8.40
C ASP A 21 -0.09 8.42 7.50
N ALA A 22 -0.57 9.58 7.96
CA ALA A 22 -0.52 10.82 7.19
C ALA A 22 0.92 11.28 6.88
N VAL A 23 1.88 11.02 7.77
CA VAL A 23 3.29 11.43 7.60
C VAL A 23 3.94 10.60 6.50
N THR A 24 3.70 9.28 6.50
CA THR A 24 4.16 8.38 5.45
C THR A 24 3.48 8.69 4.11
N ARG A 25 2.16 8.93 4.11
CA ARG A 25 1.40 9.31 2.90
C ARG A 25 1.97 10.55 2.22
N ALA A 26 2.32 11.59 2.98
CA ALA A 26 2.82 12.86 2.46
C ALA A 26 4.18 12.79 1.72
N ARG A 27 4.85 11.63 1.76
CA ARG A 27 6.11 11.38 1.04
C ARG A 27 5.89 11.03 -0.43
N PHE A 28 4.65 10.72 -0.83
CA PHE A 28 4.28 10.30 -2.17
C PHE A 28 3.32 11.31 -2.83
N ASP A 29 3.32 11.37 -4.15
CA ASP A 29 2.33 12.14 -4.93
C ASP A 29 1.00 11.39 -5.06
N TYR A 30 1.04 10.08 -4.92
CA TYR A 30 -0.13 9.21 -4.95
C TYR A 30 0.08 8.02 -4.01
N VAL A 31 -0.96 7.68 -3.25
CA VAL A 31 -1.05 6.46 -2.46
C VAL A 31 -2.43 5.86 -2.66
N GLY A 32 -2.47 4.71 -3.34
CA GLY A 32 -3.63 3.85 -3.45
C GLY A 32 -3.42 2.59 -2.63
N PHE A 33 -4.47 2.12 -1.96
CA PHE A 33 -4.34 0.97 -1.07
C PHE A 33 -5.54 0.02 -1.15
N LYS A 34 -5.23 -1.27 -1.01
CA LYS A 34 -6.22 -2.28 -0.67
C LYS A 34 -5.59 -3.38 0.17
N GLY A 35 -6.17 -3.63 1.34
CA GLY A 35 -5.86 -4.80 2.16
C GLY A 35 -6.97 -5.85 2.17
N GLY A 36 -6.69 -6.97 2.81
CA GLY A 36 -7.62 -8.06 3.09
C GLY A 36 -7.15 -8.84 4.32
N SER A 37 -8.10 -9.35 5.11
CA SER A 37 -7.79 -10.09 6.33
C SER A 37 -8.79 -11.19 6.60
N GLU A 38 -8.29 -12.34 6.99
CA GLU A 38 -9.03 -13.49 7.52
C GLU A 38 -8.24 -14.07 8.72
N PRO A 39 -8.82 -14.95 9.56
CA PRO A 39 -8.05 -15.61 10.62
C PRO A 39 -6.81 -16.31 10.05
N GLY A 40 -5.63 -15.87 10.49
CA GLY A 40 -4.35 -16.43 10.04
C GLY A 40 -3.83 -15.86 8.71
N VAL A 41 -4.50 -14.89 8.07
CA VAL A 41 -4.04 -14.28 6.81
C VAL A 41 -4.24 -12.76 6.83
N LEU A 42 -3.21 -12.02 6.43
CA LEU A 42 -3.27 -10.58 6.23
C LEU A 42 -2.50 -10.18 4.97
N THR A 43 -3.10 -9.35 4.13
CA THR A 43 -2.47 -8.73 2.97
C THR A 43 -2.64 -7.21 3.02
N LEU A 44 -1.56 -6.47 2.76
CA LEU A 44 -1.55 -5.02 2.69
C LEU A 44 -0.84 -4.59 1.40
N ASN A 45 -1.60 -4.04 0.45
CA ASN A 45 -1.11 -3.75 -0.90
C ASN A 45 -1.24 -2.27 -1.22
N TYR A 46 -0.13 -1.68 -1.67
CA TYR A 46 -0.03 -0.26 -1.98
C TYR A 46 0.45 -0.07 -3.42
N LEU A 47 -0.22 0.82 -4.14
CA LEU A 47 0.30 1.44 -5.35
C LEU A 47 0.71 2.87 -5.00
N VAL A 48 1.98 3.19 -5.14
CA VAL A 48 2.51 4.51 -4.80
C VAL A 48 3.22 5.16 -5.98
N ARG A 49 3.07 6.47 -6.10
CA ARG A 49 3.90 7.29 -7.00
C ARG A 49 4.77 8.21 -6.16
N ARG A 50 6.08 8.08 -6.30
CA ARG A 50 7.05 8.98 -5.67
C ARG A 50 6.97 10.38 -6.27
N LYS A 51 7.54 11.35 -5.55
CA LYS A 51 7.64 12.75 -5.99
C LYS A 51 8.53 12.95 -7.23
N ASP A 52 9.36 11.97 -7.57
CA ASP A 52 10.14 11.92 -8.81
C ASP A 52 9.37 11.29 -9.98
N GLY A 53 8.09 10.96 -9.79
CA GLY A 53 7.20 10.39 -10.80
C GLY A 53 7.29 8.87 -10.95
N ARG A 54 8.24 8.17 -10.30
CA ARG A 54 8.36 6.71 -10.38
C ARG A 54 7.23 6.01 -9.62
N TRP A 55 6.67 4.97 -10.23
CA TRP A 55 5.62 4.13 -9.65
C TRP A 55 6.22 2.87 -9.00
N PHE A 56 5.66 2.47 -7.86
CA PHE A 56 6.01 1.24 -7.16
C PHE A 56 4.74 0.54 -6.67
N ALA A 57 4.75 -0.79 -6.73
CA ALA A 57 3.86 -1.62 -5.93
C ALA A 57 4.63 -2.08 -4.68
N VAL A 58 4.07 -1.84 -3.50
CA VAL A 58 4.59 -2.33 -2.23
C VAL A 58 3.54 -3.29 -1.68
N VAL A 59 3.89 -4.57 -1.61
CA VAL A 59 2.98 -5.67 -1.33
C VAL A 59 3.55 -6.45 -0.16
N GLY A 60 2.70 -6.79 0.80
CA GLY A 60 3.07 -7.62 1.93
C GLY A 60 1.95 -8.58 2.26
N ASP A 61 2.32 -9.85 2.41
CA ASP A 61 1.45 -10.93 2.84
C ASP A 61 2.05 -11.62 4.06
N TRP A 62 1.23 -11.83 5.09
CA TRP A 62 1.59 -12.66 6.24
C TRP A 62 0.48 -13.69 6.46
N SER A 63 0.86 -14.97 6.38
CA SER A 63 -0.01 -16.10 6.70
C SER A 63 0.57 -16.97 7.82
N ARG A 64 -0.34 -17.57 8.60
CA ARG A 64 -0.07 -18.47 9.72
C ARG A 64 -1.22 -19.47 9.84
N THR A 65 -0.91 -20.71 10.21
CA THR A 65 -1.91 -21.78 10.44
C THR A 65 -2.16 -22.07 11.91
N ASP A 66 -1.31 -21.54 12.80
CA ASP A 66 -1.28 -21.83 14.23
C ASP A 66 -1.91 -20.73 15.10
N ALA A 67 -2.07 -19.52 14.55
CA ALA A 67 -2.56 -18.35 15.26
C ALA A 67 -3.10 -17.29 14.29
N GLY A 68 -3.78 -16.28 14.84
CA GLY A 68 -4.06 -15.04 14.13
C GLY A 68 -2.78 -14.24 13.81
N VAL A 69 -2.87 -13.36 12.81
CA VAL A 69 -1.80 -12.42 12.46
C VAL A 69 -1.91 -11.17 13.33
N ASP A 70 -0.77 -10.67 13.82
CA ASP A 70 -0.71 -9.36 14.48
C ASP A 70 -0.79 -8.26 13.42
N THR A 71 -1.98 -7.68 13.28
CA THR A 71 -2.29 -6.65 12.29
C THR A 71 -1.54 -5.35 12.55
N GLY A 72 -1.32 -4.99 13.82
CA GLY A 72 -0.63 -3.76 14.21
C GLY A 72 0.86 -3.82 13.89
N LEU A 73 1.50 -4.92 14.26
CA LEU A 73 2.91 -5.17 13.93
C LEU A 73 3.12 -5.17 12.41
N PHE A 74 2.26 -5.88 11.67
CA PHE A 74 2.39 -5.95 10.21
C PHE A 74 2.19 -4.59 9.54
N ALA A 75 1.22 -3.80 9.99
CA ALA A 75 1.01 -2.45 9.50
C ALA A 75 2.23 -1.53 9.75
N GLN A 76 2.91 -1.68 10.89
CA GLN A 76 4.13 -0.92 11.18
C GLN A 76 5.30 -1.32 10.26
N LEU A 77 5.46 -2.62 9.98
CA LEU A 77 6.46 -3.11 9.02
C LEU A 77 6.18 -2.57 7.62
N MET A 78 4.91 -2.57 7.19
CA MET A 78 4.52 -2.04 5.88
C MET A 78 4.71 -0.52 5.79
N ASN A 79 4.39 0.24 6.84
CA ASN A 79 4.74 1.67 6.88
C ASN A 79 6.24 1.89 6.75
N ARG A 80 7.07 1.06 7.40
CA ARG A 80 8.52 1.16 7.25
C ARG A 80 8.97 0.87 5.82
N ALA A 81 8.39 -0.13 5.17
CA ALA A 81 8.67 -0.46 3.76
C ALA A 81 8.29 0.69 2.81
N LEU A 82 7.15 1.35 3.04
CA LEU A 82 6.75 2.55 2.31
C LEU A 82 7.76 3.70 2.52
N ILE A 83 8.17 3.98 3.76
CA ILE A 83 9.16 5.03 4.05
C ILE A 83 10.48 4.76 3.31
N LEU A 84 10.95 3.52 3.28
CA LEU A 84 12.15 3.15 2.54
C LEU A 84 11.97 3.35 1.03
N THR A 85 10.84 2.92 0.48
CA THR A 85 10.51 3.08 -0.94
C THR A 85 10.51 4.55 -1.38
N ALA A 86 10.03 5.45 -0.53
CA ALA A 86 10.01 6.89 -0.80
C ALA A 86 11.42 7.51 -0.94
N GLY A 87 12.44 6.90 -0.31
CA GLY A 87 13.82 7.40 -0.27
C GLY A 87 14.85 6.57 -1.03
N MET A 88 14.46 5.49 -1.71
CA MET A 88 15.41 4.72 -2.53
C MET A 88 15.92 5.58 -3.70
N PRO A 89 17.20 5.51 -4.09
CA PRO A 89 17.67 6.18 -5.31
C PRO A 89 16.97 5.68 -6.59
#